data_AF-A0A8B8UC75-F1
#
_entry.id   AF-A0A8B8UC75-F1
#
_cell.length_a   1.000
_cell.length_b   1.000
_cell.length_c   1.000
_cell.angle_alpha   90.00
_cell.angle_beta   90.00
_cell.angle_gamma   90.00
#
_symmetry.space_group_name_H-M   'P 1'
#
loop_
_entity.id
_entity.type
_entity.pdbx_description
1 polymer ?
#
loop_
_entity_poly.entity_id
_entity_poly.type
_entity_poly.pdbx_seq_one_letter_code
_entity_poly.pdbx_strand_id
1 'polypeptide(L)'
;MEEGRGDKFEGVSIDLLKLELLEEIHLKDIVQLLVLEIRHKKAELEAKLNTDDEGGEWNETQLELNDQLEKQIVSLKEKMEKFRGIPSDRLSSIRVYEQMPVESLNTLLQQLEKEKRSLENQVKDCALRLEDESKAYHKINSERRTYIAEMSQGSGSYQVSKRQQTDQLPKMKANLVKTRRCNSVTQKTANAMRGPVKKTARSNHLPKLNL
;
A
#
# COMPACT_ATOMS: atom_id res chain seq x y z
N MET A 1 14.88 -49.17 -102.45
CA MET A 1 16.30 -49.50 -102.73
C MET A 1 16.95 -48.17 -103.07
N GLU A 2 17.27 -47.31 -102.11
CA GLU A 2 18.13 -47.46 -100.92
C GLU A 2 19.62 -47.62 -101.28
N GLU A 3 20.46 -47.02 -100.45
CA GLU A 3 21.91 -46.77 -100.53
C GLU A 3 22.30 -45.55 -101.37
N GLY A 4 22.88 -44.49 -100.82
CA GLY A 4 23.47 -44.30 -99.51
C GLY A 4 24.49 -43.18 -99.72
N ARG A 5 24.14 -41.97 -99.28
CA ARG A 5 25.00 -40.78 -99.39
C ARG A 5 26.19 -40.95 -98.44
N GLY A 6 27.22 -41.65 -98.89
CA GLY A 6 28.49 -41.80 -98.20
C GLY A 6 29.39 -40.62 -98.49
N ASP A 7 29.39 -39.64 -97.60
CA ASP A 7 30.33 -38.52 -97.59
C ASP A 7 31.75 -39.07 -97.39
N LYS A 8 32.57 -39.09 -98.44
CA LYS A 8 33.98 -39.52 -98.39
C LYS A 8 34.83 -38.32 -98.00
N PHE A 9 35.36 -38.35 -96.78
CA PHE A 9 36.47 -37.50 -96.35
C PHE A 9 37.74 -37.85 -97.14
N GLU A 10 37.87 -37.27 -98.32
CA GLU A 10 39.02 -37.44 -99.20
C GLU A 10 39.95 -36.23 -98.99
N GLY A 11 40.97 -36.36 -98.13
CA GLY A 11 41.99 -35.31 -97.97
C GLY A 11 42.83 -35.26 -96.70
N VAL A 12 42.61 -36.11 -95.69
CA VAL A 12 43.35 -36.04 -94.42
C VAL A 12 44.23 -37.29 -94.24
N SER A 13 45.54 -37.11 -94.21
CA SER A 13 46.49 -38.19 -93.89
C SER A 13 46.27 -38.67 -92.45
N ILE A 14 46.35 -39.98 -92.22
CA ILE A 14 46.22 -40.62 -90.89
C ILE A 14 47.15 -39.96 -89.85
N ASP A 15 48.32 -39.51 -90.28
CA ASP A 15 49.30 -38.87 -89.39
C ASP A 15 48.88 -37.45 -88.95
N LEU A 16 48.07 -36.74 -89.76
CA LEU A 16 47.49 -35.45 -89.38
C LEU A 16 46.43 -35.63 -88.28
N LEU A 17 45.57 -36.66 -88.40
CA LEU A 17 44.58 -37.00 -87.37
C LEU A 17 45.23 -37.43 -86.05
N LYS A 18 46.35 -38.14 -86.10
CA LYS A 18 47.10 -38.51 -84.88
C LYS A 18 47.68 -37.29 -84.18
N LEU A 19 48.19 -36.32 -84.95
CA LEU A 19 48.74 -35.09 -84.41
C LEU A 19 47.65 -34.24 -83.74
N GLU A 20 46.51 -34.08 -84.40
CA GLU A 20 45.34 -33.36 -83.86
C GLU A 20 44.80 -34.04 -82.59
N LEU A 21 44.73 -35.38 -82.57
CA LEU A 21 44.33 -36.14 -81.38
C LEU A 21 45.29 -35.93 -80.20
N LEU A 22 46.60 -35.87 -80.44
CA LEU A 22 47.59 -35.61 -79.39
C LEU A 22 47.47 -34.18 -78.84
N GLU A 23 47.24 -33.20 -79.71
CA GLU A 23 46.99 -31.81 -79.30
C GLU A 23 45.70 -31.69 -78.48
N GLU A 24 44.62 -32.37 -78.89
CA GLU A 24 43.36 -32.37 -78.16
C GLU A 24 43.47 -33.06 -76.79
N ILE A 25 44.26 -34.15 -76.68
CA ILE A 25 44.57 -34.79 -75.39
C ILE A 25 45.32 -33.81 -74.46
N HIS A 26 46.34 -33.12 -74.98
CA HIS A 26 47.10 -32.16 -74.19
C HIS A 26 46.24 -30.97 -73.72
N LEU A 27 45.42 -30.41 -74.62
CA LEU A 27 44.47 -29.35 -74.27
C LEU A 27 43.46 -29.80 -73.22
N LYS A 28 42.97 -31.04 -73.33
CA LYS A 28 42.08 -31.66 -72.35
C LYS A 28 42.73 -31.74 -70.97
N ASP A 29 44.01 -32.10 -70.87
CA ASP A 29 44.72 -32.15 -69.59
C ASP A 29 44.91 -30.77 -68.98
N ILE A 30 45.24 -29.75 -69.80
CA ILE A 30 45.33 -28.35 -69.36
C ILE A 30 43.98 -27.88 -68.81
N VAL A 31 42.88 -28.14 -69.52
CA VAL A 31 41.54 -27.76 -69.07
C VAL A 31 41.17 -28.45 -67.76
N GLN A 32 41.52 -29.72 -67.57
CA GLN A 32 41.27 -30.42 -66.30
C GLN A 32 42.02 -29.78 -65.13
N LEU A 33 43.28 -29.38 -65.32
CA LEU A 33 44.07 -28.66 -64.31
C LEU A 33 43.41 -27.32 -63.95
N LEU A 34 43.01 -26.53 -64.95
CA LEU A 34 42.33 -25.26 -64.73
C LEU A 34 40.98 -25.44 -64.00
N VAL A 35 40.22 -26.47 -64.34
CA VAL A 35 38.96 -26.79 -63.66
C VAL A 35 39.20 -27.19 -62.19
N LEU A 36 40.30 -27.88 -61.89
CA LEU A 36 40.69 -28.18 -60.50
C LEU A 36 41.10 -26.92 -59.75
N GLU A 37 41.89 -26.04 -60.38
CA GLU A 37 42.32 -24.77 -59.78
C GLU A 37 41.12 -23.86 -59.50
N ILE A 38 40.17 -23.74 -60.44
CA ILE A 38 38.94 -22.98 -60.25
C ILE A 38 38.09 -23.58 -59.12
N ARG A 39 37.97 -24.91 -59.05
CA ARG A 39 37.24 -25.58 -57.94
C ARG A 39 37.90 -25.30 -56.59
N HIS A 40 39.23 -25.35 -56.54
CA HIS A 40 39.98 -25.02 -55.32
C HIS A 40 39.78 -23.55 -54.94
N LYS A 41 39.90 -22.62 -55.90
CA LYS A 41 39.70 -21.19 -55.65
C LYS A 41 38.29 -20.88 -55.18
N LYS A 42 37.30 -21.54 -55.77
CA LYS A 42 35.90 -21.48 -55.33
C LYS A 42 35.77 -21.92 -53.87
N ALA A 43 36.30 -23.09 -53.51
CA ALA A 43 36.24 -23.59 -52.14
C ALA A 43 36.95 -22.65 -51.14
N GLU A 44 38.10 -22.07 -51.53
CA GLU A 44 38.82 -21.09 -50.71
C GLU A 44 37.99 -19.83 -50.47
N LEU A 45 37.31 -19.32 -51.50
CA LEU A 45 36.43 -18.15 -51.40
C LEU A 45 35.16 -18.45 -50.59
N GLU A 46 34.55 -19.62 -50.75
CA GLU A 46 33.40 -20.07 -49.96
C GLU A 46 33.77 -20.21 -48.47
N ALA A 47 34.97 -20.72 -48.15
CA ALA A 47 35.45 -20.79 -46.77
C ALA A 47 35.65 -19.41 -46.15
N LYS A 48 36.25 -18.47 -46.90
CA LYS A 48 36.44 -17.07 -46.44
C LYS A 48 35.11 -16.35 -46.19
N LEU A 49 34.11 -16.58 -47.02
CA LEU A 49 32.76 -16.02 -46.85
C LEU A 49 32.08 -16.53 -45.58
N ASN A 50 32.28 -17.81 -45.23
CA ASN A 50 31.68 -18.41 -44.03
C ASN A 50 32.36 -17.97 -42.73
N THR A 51 33.62 -17.52 -42.78
CA THR A 51 34.35 -17.01 -41.60
C THR A 51 34.11 -15.52 -41.33
N ASP A 52 33.42 -14.82 -42.23
CA ASP A 52 33.07 -13.39 -42.13
C ASP A 52 31.86 -13.18 -41.19
N ASP A 53 31.92 -13.80 -40.00
CA ASP A 53 30.90 -13.73 -38.94
C ASP A 53 30.99 -12.43 -38.11
N GLU A 54 31.71 -11.42 -38.60
CA GLU A 54 31.75 -10.08 -38.00
C GLU A 54 30.34 -9.43 -37.93
N GLY A 55 29.43 -9.86 -38.81
CA GLY A 55 28.02 -9.45 -38.76
C GLY A 55 27.24 -10.02 -37.58
N GLY A 56 27.64 -11.18 -37.04
CA GLY A 56 27.03 -11.81 -35.88
C GLY A 56 27.27 -11.02 -34.60
N GLU A 57 28.52 -10.64 -34.34
CA GLU A 57 28.92 -9.90 -33.13
C GLU A 57 28.31 -8.49 -33.04
N TRP A 58 28.25 -7.78 -34.18
CA TRP A 58 27.60 -6.47 -34.24
C TRP A 58 26.08 -6.57 -34.01
N ASN A 59 25.43 -7.60 -34.55
CA ASN A 59 24.01 -7.87 -34.32
C ASN A 59 23.74 -8.24 -32.85
N GLU A 60 24.60 -9.02 -32.22
CA GLU A 60 24.48 -9.38 -30.80
C GLU A 60 24.67 -8.15 -29.90
N THR A 61 25.66 -7.30 -30.20
CA THR A 61 25.89 -6.05 -29.47
C THR A 61 24.74 -5.05 -29.66
N GLN A 62 24.19 -4.96 -30.86
CA GLN A 62 22.98 -4.17 -31.17
C GLN A 62 21.77 -4.68 -30.38
N LEU A 63 21.57 -6.00 -30.30
CA LEU A 63 20.46 -6.61 -29.58
C LEU A 63 20.51 -6.27 -28.08
N GLU A 64 21.68 -6.41 -27.45
CA GLU A 64 21.88 -6.09 -26.03
C GLU A 64 21.64 -4.61 -25.73
N LEU A 65 22.14 -3.71 -26.59
CA LEU A 65 21.88 -2.27 -26.44
C LEU A 65 20.39 -1.95 -26.56
N ASN A 66 19.69 -2.59 -27.51
CA ASN A 66 18.26 -2.41 -27.70
C ASN A 66 17.46 -2.91 -26.49
N ASP A 67 17.81 -4.06 -25.89
CA ASP A 67 17.19 -4.55 -24.66
C ASP A 67 17.37 -3.58 -23.49
N GLN A 68 18.57 -3.00 -23.34
CA GLN A 68 18.83 -1.97 -22.33
C GLN A 68 18.00 -0.71 -22.56
N LEU A 69 17.87 -0.24 -23.81
CA LEU A 69 17.03 0.89 -24.16
C LEU A 69 15.55 0.60 -23.88
N GLU A 70 15.08 -0.60 -24.19
CA GLU A 70 13.69 -1.01 -23.95
C GLU A 70 13.37 -1.07 -22.45
N LYS A 71 14.29 -1.61 -21.64
CA LYS A 71 14.23 -1.55 -20.17
C LYS A 71 14.18 -0.11 -19.66
N GLN A 72 14.98 0.79 -20.23
CA GLN A 72 14.94 2.22 -19.87
C GLN A 72 13.61 2.86 -20.25
N ILE A 73 13.08 2.59 -21.45
CA ILE A 73 11.78 3.10 -21.91
C ILE A 73 10.67 2.62 -20.98
N VAL A 74 10.65 1.34 -20.60
CA VAL A 74 9.66 0.80 -19.66
C VAL A 74 9.80 1.46 -18.30
N SER A 75 11.02 1.57 -17.75
CA SER A 75 11.26 2.24 -16.47
C SER A 75 10.82 3.71 -16.47
N LEU A 76 11.11 4.44 -17.55
CA LEU A 76 10.69 5.82 -17.72
C LEU A 76 9.18 5.93 -17.86
N LYS A 77 8.53 5.06 -18.62
CA LYS A 77 7.05 5.00 -18.73
C LYS A 77 6.41 4.71 -17.39
N GLU A 78 6.93 3.76 -16.60
CA GLU A 78 6.44 3.48 -15.25
C GLU A 78 6.64 4.67 -14.30
N LYS A 79 7.80 5.33 -14.34
CA LYS A 79 8.05 6.55 -13.57
C LYS A 79 7.08 7.65 -13.97
N MET A 80 6.87 7.85 -15.28
CA MET A 80 5.91 8.81 -15.80
C MET A 80 4.49 8.48 -15.37
N GLU A 81 4.07 7.21 -15.38
CA GLU A 81 2.73 6.79 -14.95
C GLU A 81 2.52 7.00 -13.45
N LYS A 82 3.55 6.74 -12.62
CA LYS A 82 3.54 7.08 -11.18
C LYS A 82 3.29 8.56 -10.95
N PHE A 83 3.81 9.44 -11.82
CA PHE A 83 3.49 10.86 -11.76
C PHE A 83 2.16 11.19 -12.41
N ARG A 84 1.78 10.54 -13.53
CA ARG A 84 0.55 10.77 -14.31
C ARG A 84 -0.71 10.61 -13.48
N GLY A 85 -0.67 9.72 -12.47
CA GLY A 85 -1.76 9.52 -11.53
C GLY A 85 -2.22 10.80 -10.84
N ILE A 86 -1.33 11.70 -10.38
CA ILE A 86 -1.73 12.89 -9.59
C ILE A 86 -0.66 14.03 -9.57
N PRO A 87 -0.40 14.79 -10.66
CA PRO A 87 0.20 16.13 -10.56
C PRO A 87 -0.86 17.22 -10.73
N SER A 88 -1.89 16.95 -11.54
CA SER A 88 -2.96 17.89 -11.82
C SER A 88 -3.83 18.09 -10.57
N ASP A 89 -4.14 17.03 -9.83
CA ASP A 89 -5.22 17.10 -8.83
C ASP A 89 -4.85 17.76 -7.49
N ARG A 90 -3.56 17.75 -7.10
CA ARG A 90 -3.13 18.38 -5.84
C ARG A 90 -3.30 19.91 -5.84
N LEU A 91 -3.25 20.51 -7.03
CA LEU A 91 -3.44 21.95 -7.23
C LEU A 91 -4.74 22.25 -8.00
N SER A 92 -5.56 21.24 -8.30
CA SER A 92 -6.85 21.45 -8.98
C SER A 92 -7.74 22.42 -8.19
N SER A 93 -7.77 22.29 -6.86
CA SER A 93 -8.50 23.21 -6.00
C SER A 93 -7.97 24.65 -6.05
N ILE A 94 -6.68 24.85 -6.33
CA ILE A 94 -6.03 26.17 -6.37
C ILE A 94 -6.18 26.81 -7.76
N ARG A 95 -6.01 26.03 -8.84
CA ARG A 95 -6.13 26.52 -10.22
C ARG A 95 -7.51 27.06 -10.56
N VAL A 96 -8.56 26.60 -9.88
CA VAL A 96 -9.92 27.16 -10.01
C VAL A 96 -9.93 28.65 -9.61
N TYR A 97 -9.16 29.03 -8.60
CA TYR A 97 -9.04 30.43 -8.18
C TYR A 97 -8.16 31.24 -9.14
N GLU A 98 -7.10 30.66 -9.71
CA GLU A 98 -6.24 31.35 -10.70
C GLU A 98 -6.97 31.70 -12.00
N GLN A 99 -7.98 30.92 -12.38
CA GLN A 99 -8.77 31.13 -13.61
C GLN A 99 -9.95 32.11 -13.40
N MET A 100 -10.24 32.52 -12.17
CA MET A 100 -11.34 33.44 -11.90
C MET A 100 -10.94 34.90 -12.17
N PRO A 101 -11.90 35.74 -12.63
CA PRO A 101 -11.71 37.19 -12.67
C PRO A 101 -11.38 37.75 -11.28
N VAL A 102 -10.59 38.82 -11.25
CA VAL A 102 -10.14 39.48 -10.00
C VAL A 102 -11.33 40.00 -9.19
N GLU A 103 -12.38 40.47 -9.86
CA GLU A 103 -13.63 40.93 -9.22
C GLU A 103 -14.33 39.77 -8.49
N SER A 104 -14.42 38.60 -9.11
CA SER A 104 -14.99 37.39 -8.51
C SER A 104 -14.17 36.91 -7.31
N LEU A 105 -12.84 36.95 -7.42
CA LEU A 105 -11.94 36.65 -6.30
C LEU A 105 -12.16 37.61 -5.11
N ASN A 106 -12.29 38.90 -5.37
CA ASN A 106 -12.52 39.90 -4.32
C ASN A 106 -13.87 39.70 -3.61
N THR A 107 -14.94 39.42 -4.37
CA THR A 107 -16.24 39.12 -3.77
C THR A 107 -16.23 37.85 -2.92
N LEU A 108 -15.56 36.79 -3.41
CA LEU A 108 -15.38 35.56 -2.64
C LEU A 108 -14.58 35.80 -1.36
N LEU A 109 -13.50 36.59 -1.43
CA LEU A 109 -12.68 36.93 -0.27
C LEU A 109 -13.51 37.67 0.80
N GLN A 110 -14.29 38.67 0.40
CA GLN A 110 -15.18 39.39 1.33
C GLN A 110 -16.23 38.48 1.97
N GLN A 111 -16.75 37.50 1.23
CA GLN A 111 -17.70 36.52 1.76
C GLN A 111 -17.04 35.61 2.79
N LEU A 112 -15.86 35.05 2.48
CA LEU A 112 -15.09 34.21 3.39
C LEU A 112 -14.69 34.96 4.68
N GLU A 113 -14.34 36.24 4.58
CA GLU A 113 -14.06 37.07 5.75
C GLU A 113 -15.27 37.27 6.66
N LYS A 114 -16.47 37.44 6.09
CA LYS A 114 -17.71 37.53 6.85
C LYS A 114 -18.04 36.21 7.53
N GLU A 115 -17.89 35.09 6.83
CA GLU A 115 -18.12 33.74 7.37
C GLU A 115 -17.14 33.42 8.49
N LYS A 116 -15.85 33.73 8.31
CA LYS A 116 -14.82 33.60 9.35
C LYS A 116 -15.23 34.36 10.62
N ARG A 117 -15.59 35.65 10.51
CA ARG A 117 -16.01 36.46 11.67
C ARG A 117 -17.27 35.89 12.34
N SER A 118 -18.24 35.41 11.55
CA SER A 118 -19.45 34.78 12.06
C SER A 118 -19.13 33.51 12.86
N LEU A 119 -18.30 32.62 12.31
CA LEU A 119 -17.89 31.38 12.98
C LEU A 119 -17.07 31.67 14.25
N GLU A 120 -16.14 32.63 14.20
CA GLU A 120 -15.39 33.06 15.37
C GLU A 120 -16.30 33.56 16.50
N ASN A 121 -17.36 34.30 16.17
CA ASN A 121 -18.34 34.75 17.16
C ASN A 121 -19.17 33.57 17.70
N GLN A 122 -19.61 32.65 16.85
CA GLN A 122 -20.32 31.45 17.30
C GLN A 122 -19.47 30.58 18.24
N VAL A 123 -18.17 30.49 18.00
CA VAL A 123 -17.23 29.78 18.89
C VAL A 123 -17.15 30.48 20.24
N LYS A 124 -17.05 31.82 20.27
CA LYS A 124 -17.05 32.60 21.52
C LYS A 124 -18.35 32.42 22.30
N ASP A 125 -19.50 32.50 21.62
CA ASP A 125 -20.82 32.34 22.25
C ASP A 125 -21.00 30.92 22.81
N CYS A 126 -20.59 29.90 22.05
CA CYS A 126 -20.59 28.52 22.54
C CYS A 126 -19.69 28.35 23.77
N ALA A 127 -18.50 28.95 23.77
CA ALA A 127 -17.57 28.87 24.90
C ALA A 127 -18.16 29.54 26.16
N LEU A 128 -18.78 30.72 26.01
CA LEU A 128 -19.46 31.41 27.12
C LEU A 128 -20.62 30.57 27.68
N ARG A 129 -21.48 30.05 26.80
CA ARG A 129 -22.62 29.20 27.21
C ARG A 129 -22.14 27.95 27.95
N LEU A 130 -21.09 27.30 27.46
CA LEU A 130 -20.51 26.12 28.10
C LEU A 130 -19.95 26.43 29.50
N GLU A 131 -19.29 27.58 29.66
CA GLU A 131 -18.77 28.02 30.96
C GLU A 131 -19.92 28.27 31.97
N ASP A 132 -20.99 28.92 31.54
CA ASP A 132 -22.15 29.17 32.40
C ASP A 132 -22.90 27.88 32.76
N GLU A 133 -23.06 26.96 31.81
CA GLU A 133 -23.63 25.63 32.07
C GLU A 133 -22.76 24.82 33.04
N SER A 134 -21.43 24.87 32.88
CA SER A 134 -20.48 24.22 33.78
C SER A 134 -20.59 24.76 35.22
N LYS A 135 -20.66 26.08 35.39
CA LYS A 135 -20.88 26.72 36.70
C LYS A 135 -22.21 26.29 37.32
N ALA A 136 -23.29 26.30 36.53
CA ALA A 136 -24.61 25.89 36.99
C ALA A 136 -24.62 24.41 37.41
N TYR A 137 -24.00 23.53 36.62
CA TYR A 137 -23.84 22.12 36.93
C TYR A 137 -23.09 21.92 38.25
N HIS A 138 -21.95 22.60 38.43
CA HIS A 138 -21.17 22.48 39.66
C HIS A 138 -21.94 22.97 40.90
N LYS A 139 -22.72 24.05 40.77
CA LYS A 139 -23.59 24.54 41.83
C LYS A 139 -24.63 23.50 42.22
N ILE A 140 -25.43 23.01 41.27
CA ILE A 140 -26.48 22.00 41.52
C ILE A 140 -25.88 20.71 42.09
N ASN A 141 -24.72 20.28 41.59
CA ASN A 141 -24.05 19.09 42.08
C ASN A 141 -23.48 19.27 43.50
N SER A 142 -23.07 20.48 43.88
CA SER A 142 -22.68 20.78 45.26
C SER A 142 -23.88 20.73 46.21
N GLU A 143 -25.01 21.33 45.83
CA GLU A 143 -26.26 21.30 46.59
C GLU A 143 -26.78 19.87 46.78
N ARG A 144 -26.76 19.06 45.71
CA ARG A 144 -27.11 17.63 45.78
C ARG A 144 -26.22 16.87 46.77
N ARG A 145 -24.91 17.14 46.79
CA ARG A 145 -23.98 16.49 47.74
C ARG A 145 -24.29 16.90 49.18
N THR A 146 -24.61 18.16 49.42
CA THR A 146 -25.05 18.65 50.74
C THR A 146 -26.32 17.93 51.18
N TYR A 147 -27.35 17.87 50.33
CA TYR A 147 -28.61 17.18 50.63
C TYR A 147 -28.41 15.68 50.97
N ILE A 148 -27.58 14.98 50.20
CA ILE A 148 -27.24 13.57 50.47
C ILE A 148 -26.55 13.43 51.84
N ALA A 149 -25.66 14.37 52.20
CA ALA A 149 -24.99 14.35 53.48
C ALA A 149 -25.97 14.58 54.64
N GLU A 150 -26.89 15.53 54.52
CA GLU A 150 -27.95 15.79 55.50
C GLU A 150 -28.87 14.57 55.71
N MET A 151 -29.34 13.95 54.63
CA MET A 151 -30.13 12.71 54.71
C MET A 151 -29.37 11.59 55.43
N SER A 152 -28.06 11.48 55.19
CA SER A 152 -27.21 10.47 55.82
C SER A 152 -27.04 10.72 57.32
N GLN A 153 -26.86 11.97 57.74
CA GLN A 153 -26.79 12.36 59.15
C GLN A 153 -28.14 12.13 59.87
N GLY A 154 -29.25 12.52 59.23
CA GLY A 154 -30.61 12.29 59.75
C GLY A 154 -30.94 10.80 59.91
N SER A 155 -30.48 9.97 58.97
CA SER A 155 -30.66 8.50 59.03
C SER A 155 -29.83 7.86 60.15
N GLY A 156 -28.59 8.34 60.39
CA GLY A 156 -27.77 7.89 61.51
C GLY A 156 -28.40 8.20 62.88
N SER A 157 -28.98 9.40 63.03
CA SER A 157 -29.73 9.79 64.24
C SER A 157 -30.98 8.93 64.47
N TYR A 158 -31.77 8.67 63.41
CA TYR A 158 -32.93 7.77 63.48
C TYR A 158 -32.55 6.34 63.89
N GLN A 159 -31.40 5.84 63.43
CA GLN A 159 -30.94 4.49 63.77
C GLN A 159 -30.40 4.39 65.21
N VAL A 160 -29.74 5.44 65.71
CA VAL A 160 -29.29 5.55 67.12
C VAL A 160 -30.50 5.68 68.05
N SER A 161 -31.48 6.51 67.72
CA SER A 161 -32.72 6.67 68.47
C SER A 161 -33.52 5.36 68.55
N LYS A 162 -33.63 4.61 67.44
CA LYS A 162 -34.29 3.30 67.42
C LYS A 162 -33.58 2.27 68.29
N ARG A 163 -32.24 2.24 68.31
CA ARG A 163 -31.46 1.34 69.20
C ARG A 163 -31.66 1.71 70.68
N GLN A 164 -31.66 3.00 71.01
CA GLN A 164 -31.91 3.49 72.36
C GLN A 164 -33.33 3.18 72.85
N GLN A 165 -34.33 3.20 71.96
CA GLN A 165 -35.72 2.90 72.29
C GLN A 165 -35.97 1.39 72.46
N THR A 166 -35.23 0.53 71.75
CA THR A 166 -35.28 -0.93 71.96
C THR A 166 -34.57 -1.39 73.24
N ASP A 167 -33.56 -0.66 73.72
CA ASP A 167 -32.84 -0.97 74.96
C ASP A 167 -33.55 -0.46 76.24
N GLN A 168 -34.54 0.45 76.11
CA GLN A 168 -35.25 1.04 77.25
C GLN A 168 -36.65 0.46 77.52
N LEU A 169 -37.11 -0.56 76.80
CA LEU A 169 -38.43 -1.14 77.02
C LEU A 169 -38.39 -2.17 78.17
N PRO A 170 -39.04 -1.91 79.33
CA PRO A 170 -39.07 -2.86 80.43
C PRO A 170 -39.94 -4.05 80.05
N LYS A 171 -39.40 -5.26 80.20
CA LYS A 171 -40.18 -6.51 80.20
C LYS A 171 -41.18 -6.47 81.36
N MET A 172 -42.40 -6.02 81.11
CA MET A 172 -43.46 -6.05 82.12
C MET A 172 -43.99 -7.48 82.25
N LYS A 173 -43.51 -8.19 83.29
CA LYS A 173 -44.07 -9.44 83.79
C LYS A 173 -45.46 -9.15 84.40
N ALA A 174 -46.49 -9.83 83.93
CA ALA A 174 -47.75 -9.97 84.65
C ALA A 174 -48.19 -11.45 84.71
N ASN A 175 -48.12 -11.95 85.94
CA ASN A 175 -48.95 -12.98 86.60
C ASN A 175 -48.87 -14.47 86.21
N LEU A 176 -48.97 -15.26 87.28
CA LEU A 176 -48.68 -16.68 87.42
C LEU A 176 -49.97 -17.52 87.26
N VAL A 177 -50.15 -18.24 86.14
CA VAL A 177 -50.91 -19.51 86.10
C VAL A 177 -50.23 -20.47 85.11
N LYS A 178 -50.00 -21.69 85.61
CA LYS A 178 -49.32 -22.83 84.99
C LYS A 178 -49.89 -23.17 83.61
N THR A 179 -49.03 -23.52 82.64
CA THR A 179 -49.09 -24.79 81.86
C THR A 179 -47.92 -24.87 80.84
N ARG A 180 -47.00 -25.81 81.14
CA ARG A 180 -46.37 -26.79 80.23
C ARG A 180 -45.50 -26.33 79.02
N ARG A 181 -44.18 -26.48 79.25
CA ARG A 181 -43.07 -27.01 78.39
C ARG A 181 -43.02 -26.71 76.87
N CYS A 182 -41.89 -26.20 76.39
CA CYS A 182 -40.84 -26.92 75.60
C CYS A 182 -39.99 -25.97 74.69
N ASN A 183 -38.67 -26.00 74.92
CA ASN A 183 -37.46 -25.93 74.05
C ASN A 183 -37.63 -25.51 72.55
N SER A 184 -36.73 -24.77 71.87
CA SER A 184 -35.32 -25.11 71.50
C SER A 184 -34.68 -23.94 70.66
N VAL A 185 -33.40 -23.57 70.78
CA VAL A 185 -32.17 -24.01 70.05
C VAL A 185 -31.79 -23.19 68.78
N THR A 186 -30.71 -22.38 68.90
CA THR A 186 -29.68 -21.97 67.89
C THR A 186 -30.10 -21.17 66.63
N GLN A 187 -29.34 -20.30 65.95
CA GLN A 187 -27.91 -20.14 65.57
C GLN A 187 -27.67 -18.63 65.26
N LYS A 188 -26.63 -17.89 65.65
CA LYS A 188 -25.19 -17.84 65.30
C LYS A 188 -24.83 -17.75 63.79
N THR A 189 -24.31 -16.59 63.36
CA THR A 189 -23.17 -16.35 62.42
C THR A 189 -23.08 -14.82 62.18
N ALA A 190 -22.07 -14.07 62.65
CA ALA A 190 -20.63 -14.05 62.37
C ALA A 190 -20.24 -13.40 61.01
N ASN A 191 -19.94 -12.10 61.07
CA ASN A 191 -18.74 -11.38 60.59
C ASN A 191 -18.14 -11.66 59.20
N ALA A 192 -17.81 -10.58 58.45
CA ALA A 192 -16.49 -10.46 57.80
C ALA A 192 -16.18 -9.00 57.40
N MET A 193 -15.02 -8.52 57.86
CA MET A 193 -14.39 -7.23 57.62
C MET A 193 -13.68 -7.17 56.26
N ARG A 194 -13.58 -6.00 55.62
CA ARG A 194 -12.39 -5.62 54.82
C ARG A 194 -12.31 -4.12 54.53
N GLY A 195 -11.13 -3.55 54.80
CA GLY A 195 -10.79 -2.14 54.74
C GLY A 195 -10.37 -1.58 53.36
N PRO A 196 -9.72 -0.39 53.33
CA PRO A 196 -9.74 0.54 52.20
C PRO A 196 -8.54 0.42 51.24
N VAL A 197 -8.77 0.68 49.94
CA VAL A 197 -7.73 0.69 48.90
C VAL A 197 -7.57 2.07 48.27
N LYS A 198 -6.28 2.42 48.04
CA LYS A 198 -5.71 3.71 47.65
C LYS A 198 -5.90 4.05 46.17
N LYS A 199 -5.86 5.36 45.88
CA LYS A 199 -5.91 6.03 44.57
C LYS A 199 -4.70 5.68 43.69
N THR A 200 -4.90 5.53 42.38
CA THR A 200 -3.85 5.53 41.35
C THR A 200 -3.93 6.81 40.50
N ALA A 201 -2.79 7.47 40.33
CA ALA A 201 -2.58 8.58 39.41
C ALA A 201 -2.11 8.04 38.04
N ARG A 202 -2.72 8.50 36.96
CA ARG A 202 -2.44 8.06 35.58
C ARG A 202 -1.39 8.99 34.96
N SER A 203 -0.22 8.44 34.65
CA SER A 203 0.88 9.09 33.92
C SER A 203 0.58 9.10 32.42
N ASN A 204 0.70 10.27 31.78
CA ASN A 204 0.56 10.46 30.33
C ASN A 204 1.91 10.90 29.75
N HIS A 205 2.61 10.02 29.05
CA HIS A 205 3.70 10.40 28.14
C HIS A 205 3.59 9.60 26.84
N LEU A 206 3.50 10.32 25.72
CA LEU A 206 3.63 9.77 24.35
C LEU A 206 5.10 9.88 23.90
N PRO A 207 5.58 8.98 23.01
CA PRO A 207 6.96 8.98 22.56
C PRO A 207 7.22 10.08 21.51
N LYS A 208 8.46 10.60 21.50
CA LYS A 208 8.93 11.64 20.58
C LYS A 208 9.34 11.02 19.23
N LEU A 209 8.95 11.69 18.14
CA LEU A 209 9.46 11.43 16.80
C LEU A 209 10.74 12.26 16.59
N ASN A 210 11.82 11.60 16.18
CA ASN A 210 13.06 12.27 15.78
C ASN A 210 12.91 12.74 14.32
N LEU A 211 13.13 14.03 14.08
CA LEU A 211 13.47 14.58 12.77
C LEU A 211 14.99 14.56 12.61
#